data_AF-A0A1F7RKT0-F1
#
_entry.id   AF-A0A1F7RKT0-F1
#
_cell.length_a   1.000
_cell.length_b   1.000
_cell.length_c   1.000
_cell.angle_alpha   90.00
_cell.angle_beta   90.00
_cell.angle_gamma   90.00
#
_symmetry.space_group_name_H-M   'P 1'
#
loop_
_entity.id
_entity.type
_entity.pdbx_description
1 polymer ?
#
loop_
_entity_poly.entity_id
_entity_poly.type
_entity_poly.pdbx_seq_one_letter_code
_entity_poly.pdbx_strand_id
1 'polypeptide(L)'
;MEKSKIKYLIIIGFLSLASLYAFFVYKPKTSAEMAKTAEILKTFPKKVGEWVATEEIQIDQANIAALEPSSLVFRKYENKNRDALWLCIVYHQNDRWGAHDPQVCYRSQGWNLYDYGGRYETTSIYLGGLDHKINRFYVEKQGVKEMVLYWWFGSKGKQMASRFDQMLNMVYTGIFHGYIESGFVRVSLPLGVEKEEKDIANAIDFAKEVSKAIRKYLPK
;
A
#
# COMPACT_ATOMS: atom_id res chain seq x y z
N MET A 1 -19.59 -49.60 -17.25
CA MET A 1 -19.98 -48.56 -16.27
C MET A 1 -20.00 -47.23 -17.01
N GLU A 2 -21.17 -46.62 -17.10
CA GLU A 2 -21.46 -45.50 -18.02
C GLU A 2 -20.59 -44.28 -17.71
N LYS A 3 -19.96 -43.67 -18.73
CA LYS A 3 -19.04 -42.51 -18.57
C LYS A 3 -19.67 -41.35 -17.78
N SER A 4 -21.00 -41.25 -17.76
CA SER A 4 -21.79 -40.30 -16.95
C SER A 4 -21.60 -40.52 -15.45
N LYS A 5 -21.66 -41.77 -14.96
CA LYS A 5 -21.52 -42.10 -13.52
C LYS A 5 -20.13 -41.75 -12.98
N ILE A 6 -19.08 -41.94 -13.78
CA ILE A 6 -17.70 -41.56 -13.43
C ILE A 6 -17.58 -40.05 -13.26
N LYS A 7 -18.19 -39.25 -14.15
CA LYS A 7 -18.19 -37.78 -14.03
C LYS A 7 -18.85 -37.32 -12.73
N TYR A 8 -20.01 -37.88 -12.37
CA TYR A 8 -20.70 -37.52 -11.12
C TYR A 8 -19.89 -37.90 -9.88
N LEU A 9 -19.25 -39.06 -9.86
CA LEU A 9 -18.38 -39.47 -8.76
C LEU A 9 -17.18 -38.53 -8.58
N ILE A 10 -16.56 -38.08 -9.68
CA ILE A 10 -15.46 -37.10 -9.64
C ILE A 10 -15.95 -35.76 -9.06
N ILE A 11 -17.11 -35.27 -9.51
CA ILE A 11 -17.69 -34.01 -9.02
C ILE A 11 -18.03 -34.11 -7.53
N ILE A 12 -18.67 -35.20 -7.10
CA ILE A 12 -19.03 -35.43 -5.69
C ILE A 12 -17.77 -35.54 -4.83
N GLY A 13 -16.73 -36.23 -5.30
CA GLY A 13 -15.44 -36.31 -4.63
C GLY A 13 -14.82 -34.93 -4.44
N PHE A 14 -14.80 -34.10 -5.48
CA PHE A 14 -14.27 -32.74 -5.42
C PHE A 14 -15.06 -31.84 -4.45
N LEU A 15 -16.40 -31.88 -4.51
CA LEU A 15 -17.26 -31.11 -3.61
C LEU A 15 -17.14 -31.55 -2.15
N SER A 16 -17.00 -32.86 -1.91
CA SER A 16 -16.78 -33.40 -0.56
C SER A 16 -15.45 -32.95 0.00
N LEU A 17 -14.38 -32.99 -0.81
CA LEU A 17 -13.06 -32.49 -0.41
C LEU A 17 -13.08 -30.98 -0.15
N ALA A 18 -13.73 -30.19 -1.00
CA ALA A 18 -13.89 -28.76 -0.79
C ALA A 18 -14.66 -28.44 0.50
N SER A 19 -15.72 -29.21 0.80
CA SER A 19 -16.52 -29.06 2.01
C SER A 19 -15.74 -29.43 3.27
N LEU A 20 -14.97 -30.52 3.22
CA LEU A 20 -14.07 -30.91 4.31
C LEU A 20 -12.99 -29.84 4.55
N TYR A 21 -12.40 -29.30 3.48
CA TYR A 21 -11.47 -28.18 3.60
C TYR A 21 -12.12 -26.95 4.24
N ALA A 22 -13.30 -26.56 3.78
CA ALA A 22 -14.04 -25.42 4.33
C ALA A 22 -14.39 -25.61 5.82
N PHE A 23 -14.78 -26.83 6.22
CA PHE A 23 -15.20 -27.12 7.59
C PHE A 23 -14.02 -27.22 8.56
N PHE A 24 -12.94 -27.91 8.16
CA PHE A 24 -11.82 -28.22 9.07
C PHE A 24 -10.66 -27.23 8.98
N VAL A 25 -10.40 -26.65 7.81
CA VAL A 25 -9.17 -25.89 7.54
C VAL A 25 -9.43 -24.40 7.35
N TYR A 26 -10.50 -24.03 6.65
CA TYR A 26 -10.79 -22.63 6.37
C TYR A 26 -11.27 -21.89 7.63
N LYS A 27 -10.45 -20.95 8.10
CA LYS A 27 -10.74 -20.09 9.25
C LYS A 27 -10.69 -18.63 8.78
N PRO A 28 -11.82 -18.07 8.30
CA PRO A 28 -11.84 -16.67 7.87
C PRO A 28 -11.61 -15.76 9.08
N LYS A 29 -10.93 -14.64 8.85
CA LYS A 29 -10.77 -13.61 9.89
C LYS A 29 -12.13 -13.04 10.27
N THR A 30 -12.30 -12.79 11.57
CA THR A 30 -13.48 -12.13 12.11
C THR A 30 -13.46 -10.63 11.81
N SER A 31 -14.64 -10.00 11.79
CA SER A 31 -14.76 -8.53 11.66
C SER A 31 -13.99 -7.77 12.75
N ALA A 32 -13.84 -8.34 13.94
CA ALA A 32 -13.11 -7.74 15.05
C ALA A 32 -11.59 -7.75 14.84
N GLU A 33 -11.02 -8.88 14.40
CA GLU A 33 -9.60 -8.97 14.04
C GLU A 33 -9.27 -8.02 12.88
N MET A 34 -10.23 -7.89 11.98
CA MET A 34 -10.15 -7.01 10.84
C MET A 34 -10.09 -5.53 11.26
N ALA A 35 -11.07 -5.05 12.03
CA ALA A 35 -11.13 -3.68 12.54
C ALA A 35 -9.89 -3.30 13.37
N LYS A 36 -9.30 -4.26 14.10
CA LYS A 36 -8.09 -4.04 14.89
C LYS A 36 -6.90 -3.55 14.05
N THR A 37 -6.76 -4.03 12.82
CA THR A 37 -5.67 -3.58 11.92
C THR A 37 -5.82 -2.12 11.55
N ALA A 38 -7.04 -1.72 11.17
CA ALA A 38 -7.34 -0.34 10.83
C ALA A 38 -7.01 0.60 12.00
N GLU A 39 -7.41 0.23 13.22
CA GLU A 39 -7.11 1.03 14.41
C GLU A 39 -5.61 1.07 14.74
N ILE A 40 -4.90 -0.06 14.64
CA ILE A 40 -3.45 -0.09 14.88
C ILE A 40 -2.70 0.79 13.88
N LEU A 41 -3.11 0.82 12.61
CA LEU A 41 -2.48 1.67 11.60
C LEU A 41 -2.56 3.16 11.93
N LYS A 42 -3.65 3.65 12.55
CA LYS A 42 -3.74 5.05 13.01
C LYS A 42 -2.63 5.41 14.01
N THR A 43 -2.14 4.42 14.77
CA THR A 43 -1.04 4.56 15.72
C THR A 43 0.36 4.43 15.09
N PHE A 44 0.47 4.50 13.76
CA PHE A 44 1.75 4.50 13.07
C PHE A 44 2.72 5.52 13.70
N PRO A 45 4.03 5.23 13.82
CA PRO A 45 4.94 6.04 14.63
C PRO A 45 5.01 7.49 14.17
N LYS A 46 4.96 8.42 15.13
CA LYS A 46 5.32 9.82 14.90
C LYS A 46 6.82 10.04 14.70
N LYS A 47 7.66 9.06 15.03
CA LYS A 47 9.11 9.09 14.75
C LYS A 47 9.49 7.89 13.90
N VAL A 48 10.15 8.15 12.77
CA VAL A 48 10.63 7.12 11.82
C VAL A 48 12.07 7.47 11.46
N GLY A 49 13.03 6.69 11.96
CA GLY A 49 14.45 7.03 11.88
C GLY A 49 14.73 8.41 12.52
N GLU A 50 15.39 9.28 11.76
CA GLU A 50 15.71 10.67 12.16
C GLU A 50 14.56 11.67 11.91
N TRP A 51 13.44 11.20 11.34
CA TRP A 51 12.30 12.05 10.97
C TRP A 51 11.22 12.03 12.05
N VAL A 52 10.64 13.20 12.32
CA VAL A 52 9.59 13.39 13.32
C VAL A 52 8.38 14.05 12.65
N ALA A 53 7.19 13.50 12.90
CA ALA A 53 5.93 14.05 12.43
C ALA A 53 5.66 15.39 13.11
N THR A 54 5.51 16.45 12.32
CA THR A 54 5.25 17.81 12.79
C THR A 54 3.80 18.22 12.60
N GLU A 55 3.09 17.58 11.65
CA GLU A 55 1.73 17.94 11.28
C GLU A 55 0.92 16.71 10.86
N GLU A 56 -0.34 16.65 11.27
CA GLU A 56 -1.34 15.68 10.77
C GLU A 56 -2.16 16.38 9.68
N ILE A 57 -2.04 15.91 8.44
CA ILE A 57 -2.68 16.53 7.30
C ILE A 57 -4.15 16.16 7.27
N GLN A 58 -5.02 17.17 7.37
CA GLN A 58 -6.46 16.98 7.27
C GLN A 58 -6.86 16.85 5.79
N ILE A 59 -7.58 15.78 5.46
CA ILE A 59 -8.23 15.63 4.17
C ILE A 59 -9.68 16.06 4.33
N ASP A 60 -10.24 16.77 3.35
CA ASP A 60 -11.64 17.14 3.39
C ASP A 60 -12.57 15.92 3.43
N GLN A 61 -13.74 16.11 4.05
CA GLN A 61 -14.69 15.03 4.27
C GLN A 61 -15.21 14.42 2.97
N ALA A 62 -15.29 15.20 1.89
CA ALA A 62 -15.76 14.73 0.59
C ALA A 62 -14.76 13.72 -0.02
N ASN A 63 -13.47 14.01 0.05
CA ASN A 63 -12.40 13.12 -0.40
C ASN A 63 -12.26 11.89 0.48
N ILE A 64 -12.44 12.01 1.80
CA ILE A 64 -12.49 10.85 2.70
C ILE A 64 -13.70 9.96 2.37
N ALA A 65 -14.88 10.56 2.16
CA ALA A 65 -16.09 9.83 1.80
C ALA A 65 -16.02 9.20 0.40
N ALA A 66 -15.29 9.80 -0.54
CA ALA A 66 -15.07 9.22 -1.85
C ALA A 66 -14.05 8.07 -1.83
N LEU A 67 -13.04 8.16 -0.95
CA LEU A 67 -11.99 7.14 -0.81
C LEU A 67 -12.42 5.98 0.09
N GLU A 68 -13.31 6.22 1.07
CA GLU A 68 -13.77 5.26 2.08
C GLU A 68 -12.64 4.39 2.72
N PRO A 69 -11.50 4.99 3.15
CA PRO A 69 -10.41 4.19 3.66
C PRO A 69 -10.78 3.57 5.02
N SER A 70 -10.44 2.31 5.23
CA SER A 70 -10.56 1.68 6.55
C SER A 70 -9.58 2.33 7.55
N SER A 71 -8.40 2.74 7.09
CA SER A 71 -7.50 3.60 7.84
C SER A 71 -6.71 4.51 6.90
N LEU A 72 -6.45 5.73 7.35
CA LEU A 72 -5.67 6.74 6.66
C LEU A 72 -4.67 7.36 7.65
N VAL A 73 -3.41 7.40 7.28
CA VAL A 73 -2.38 8.19 7.95
C VAL A 73 -1.83 9.18 6.94
N PHE A 74 -1.98 10.48 7.18
CA PHE A 74 -1.38 11.50 6.32
C PHE A 74 -0.67 12.54 7.20
N ARG A 75 0.66 12.59 7.10
CA ARG A 75 1.50 13.41 7.99
C ARG A 75 2.64 14.06 7.24
N LYS A 76 3.00 15.26 7.69
CA LYS A 76 4.28 15.89 7.38
C LYS A 76 5.32 15.42 8.39
N TYR A 77 6.48 15.02 7.90
CA TYR A 77 7.66 14.68 8.70
C TYR A 77 8.79 15.64 8.39
N GLU A 78 9.53 16.02 9.42
CA GLU A 78 10.71 16.89 9.32
C GLU A 78 11.92 16.23 9.99
N ASN A 79 13.12 16.50 9.45
CA ASN A 79 14.38 16.08 10.04
C ASN A 79 15.10 17.26 10.74
N LYS A 80 16.25 17.00 11.37
CA LYS A 80 17.05 18.03 12.06
C LYS A 80 17.58 19.14 11.14
N ASN A 81 17.66 18.89 9.83
CA ASN A 81 18.08 19.87 8.83
C ASN A 81 16.93 20.75 8.32
N ARG A 82 15.71 20.56 8.85
CA ARG A 82 14.45 21.16 8.38
C ARG A 82 14.06 20.76 6.96
N ASP A 83 14.59 19.64 6.46
CA ASP A 83 14.03 19.03 5.26
C ASP A 83 12.67 18.43 5.64
N ALA A 84 11.68 18.52 4.74
CA ALA A 84 10.32 18.09 4.98
C ALA A 84 9.83 17.14 3.89
N LEU A 85 9.06 16.13 4.28
CA LEU A 85 8.39 15.20 3.38
C LEU A 85 7.00 14.83 3.92
N TRP A 86 6.19 14.23 3.06
CA TRP A 86 4.83 13.83 3.39
C TRP A 86 4.68 12.33 3.26
N LEU A 87 4.18 11.69 4.31
CA LEU A 87 3.83 10.28 4.33
C LEU A 87 2.32 10.14 4.25
N CYS A 88 1.84 9.40 3.26
CA CYS A 88 0.44 8.96 3.17
C CYS A 88 0.38 7.44 3.16
N ILE A 89 -0.37 6.85 4.10
CA ILE A 89 -0.68 5.42 4.14
C ILE A 89 -2.18 5.28 4.03
N VAL A 90 -2.63 4.60 2.99
CA VAL A 90 -4.04 4.30 2.75
C VAL A 90 -4.23 2.80 2.91
N TYR A 91 -5.19 2.40 3.75
CA TYR A 91 -5.52 1.01 4.01
C TYR A 91 -7.01 0.74 3.81
N HIS A 92 -7.30 -0.31 3.07
CA HIS A 92 -8.65 -0.81 2.80
C HIS A 92 -8.76 -2.26 3.22
N GLN A 93 -9.89 -2.58 3.84
CA GLN A 93 -10.24 -3.90 4.29
C GLN A 93 -11.55 -4.36 3.68
N ASN A 94 -11.53 -5.53 3.04
CA ASN A 94 -12.66 -6.13 2.32
C ASN A 94 -13.29 -5.22 1.25
N ASP A 95 -12.57 -4.18 0.83
CA ASP A 95 -12.92 -3.41 -0.34
C ASP A 95 -12.46 -4.17 -1.60
N ARG A 96 -13.40 -4.33 -2.54
CA ARG A 96 -13.17 -5.02 -3.81
C ARG A 96 -12.34 -4.21 -4.78
N TRP A 97 -12.34 -2.88 -4.65
CA TRP A 97 -11.64 -1.97 -5.57
C TRP A 97 -10.32 -1.47 -4.99
N GLY A 98 -10.28 -1.26 -3.68
CA GLY A 98 -9.08 -0.85 -2.94
C GLY A 98 -8.55 0.51 -3.39
N ALA A 99 -7.40 0.91 -2.84
CA ALA A 99 -6.83 2.21 -3.13
C ALA A 99 -6.46 2.39 -4.62
N HIS A 100 -6.76 3.55 -5.22
CA HIS A 100 -6.43 3.88 -6.61
C HIS A 100 -4.95 4.25 -6.80
N ASP A 101 -4.47 4.16 -8.05
CA ASP A 101 -3.11 4.52 -8.45
C ASP A 101 -2.81 5.99 -8.10
N PRO A 102 -1.74 6.27 -7.33
CA PRO A 102 -1.35 7.64 -6.98
C PRO A 102 -1.22 8.56 -8.20
N GLN A 103 -0.78 8.07 -9.36
CA GLN A 103 -0.66 8.89 -10.56
C GLN A 103 -2.00 9.45 -11.05
N VAL A 104 -3.08 8.68 -10.89
CA VAL A 104 -4.44 9.13 -11.24
C VAL A 104 -4.88 10.24 -10.30
N CYS A 105 -4.64 10.08 -9.00
CA CYS A 105 -4.97 11.09 -8.00
C CYS A 105 -4.18 12.39 -8.19
N TYR A 106 -2.89 12.32 -8.55
CA TYR A 106 -2.09 13.51 -8.83
C TYR A 106 -2.60 14.25 -10.08
N ARG A 107 -2.87 13.53 -11.16
CA ARG A 107 -3.43 14.12 -12.39
C ARG A 107 -4.78 14.78 -12.16
N SER A 108 -5.70 14.14 -11.42
CA SER A 108 -7.02 14.73 -11.13
C SER A 108 -6.94 15.99 -10.27
N GLN A 109 -5.88 16.12 -9.45
CA GLN A 109 -5.58 17.33 -8.68
C GLN A 109 -4.86 18.42 -9.49
N GLY A 110 -4.67 18.22 -10.79
CA GLY A 110 -4.03 19.18 -11.70
C GLY A 110 -2.51 19.19 -11.64
N TRP A 111 -1.88 18.12 -11.15
CA TRP A 111 -0.44 17.94 -11.25
C TRP A 111 -0.07 17.35 -12.61
N ASN A 112 1.00 17.86 -13.20
CA ASN A 112 1.60 17.30 -14.41
C ASN A 112 2.70 16.34 -14.02
N LEU A 113 2.61 15.09 -14.46
CA LEU A 113 3.72 14.16 -14.33
C LEU A 113 4.77 14.55 -15.37
N TYR A 114 5.97 14.84 -14.92
CA TYR A 114 7.12 15.09 -15.78
C TYR A 114 8.15 13.97 -15.60
N ASP A 115 9.01 13.79 -16.61
CA ASP A 115 9.92 12.64 -16.73
C ASP A 115 9.23 11.29 -17.01
N TYR A 116 10.02 10.28 -17.40
CA TYR A 116 9.60 8.90 -17.69
C TYR A 116 8.40 8.79 -18.66
N GLY A 117 8.24 9.75 -19.57
CA GLY A 117 7.08 9.82 -20.48
C GLY A 117 5.75 10.01 -19.75
N GLY A 118 5.75 10.66 -18.58
CA GLY A 118 4.57 10.91 -17.74
C GLY A 118 4.12 9.67 -16.97
N ARG A 119 5.02 8.73 -16.70
CA ARG A 119 4.75 7.47 -15.98
C ARG A 119 5.67 7.34 -14.77
N TYR A 120 5.53 6.23 -14.05
CA TYR A 120 6.48 5.86 -13.00
C TYR A 120 7.56 4.97 -13.60
N GLU A 121 8.71 4.96 -12.93
CA GLU A 121 9.69 3.91 -13.04
C GLU A 121 9.71 3.08 -11.76
N THR A 122 10.22 1.86 -11.84
CA THR A 122 10.43 1.01 -10.67
C THR A 122 11.90 1.09 -10.26
N THR A 123 12.14 1.43 -8.99
CA THR A 123 13.46 1.48 -8.37
C THR A 123 13.54 0.51 -7.19
N SER A 124 14.75 0.13 -6.79
CA SER A 124 14.99 -0.80 -5.68
C SER A 124 15.51 -0.06 -4.46
N ILE A 125 14.93 -0.35 -3.30
CA ILE A 125 15.49 0.02 -2.00
C ILE A 125 15.92 -1.24 -1.25
N TYR A 126 17.10 -1.21 -0.63
CA TYR A 126 17.65 -2.38 0.04
C TYR A 126 17.07 -2.53 1.45
N LEU A 127 16.37 -3.64 1.72
CA LEU A 127 15.74 -3.94 3.01
C LEU A 127 16.22 -5.27 3.56
N GLY A 128 17.22 -5.22 4.44
CA GLY A 128 17.67 -6.39 5.21
C GLY A 128 18.14 -7.55 4.34
N GLY A 129 18.93 -7.27 3.29
CA GLY A 129 19.46 -8.31 2.40
C GLY A 129 18.72 -8.47 1.07
N LEU A 130 17.53 -7.88 0.95
CA LEU A 130 16.65 -8.06 -0.21
C LEU A 130 16.34 -6.74 -0.91
N ASP A 131 16.32 -6.78 -2.23
CA ASP A 131 15.83 -5.68 -3.06
C ASP A 131 14.31 -5.57 -2.93
N HIS A 132 13.87 -4.46 -2.33
CA HIS A 132 12.47 -4.11 -2.26
C HIS A 132 12.15 -3.08 -3.35
N LYS A 133 11.41 -3.52 -4.37
CA LYS A 133 10.99 -2.67 -5.47
C LYS A 133 9.88 -1.73 -5.04
N ILE A 134 10.04 -0.45 -5.35
CA ILE A 134 9.06 0.63 -5.19
C ILE A 134 8.96 1.42 -6.49
N ASN A 135 7.90 2.21 -6.64
CA ASN A 135 7.73 3.07 -7.80
C ASN A 135 8.15 4.50 -7.48
N ARG A 136 8.71 5.19 -8.48
CA ARG A 136 9.10 6.60 -8.42
C ARG A 136 8.52 7.33 -9.62
N PHE A 137 8.00 8.54 -9.40
CA PHE A 137 7.65 9.48 -10.48
C PHE A 137 7.82 10.92 -10.00
N TYR A 138 7.88 11.85 -10.94
CA TYR A 138 7.96 13.28 -10.64
C TYR A 138 6.72 14.03 -11.09
N VAL A 139 6.36 15.05 -10.34
CA VAL A 139 5.18 15.88 -10.60
C VAL A 139 5.46 17.34 -10.42
N GLU A 140 4.82 18.18 -11.23
CA GLU A 140 4.88 19.62 -11.10
C GLU A 140 3.49 20.25 -11.12
N LYS A 141 3.33 21.34 -10.37
CA LYS A 141 2.14 22.17 -10.36
C LYS A 141 2.52 23.60 -9.99
N GLN A 142 2.24 24.55 -10.87
CA GLN A 142 2.46 25.99 -10.62
C GLN A 142 3.89 26.32 -10.15
N GLY A 143 4.91 25.69 -10.75
CA GLY A 143 6.32 25.89 -10.41
C GLY A 143 6.83 25.10 -9.20
N VAL A 144 5.94 24.42 -8.45
CA VAL A 144 6.32 23.47 -7.41
C VAL A 144 6.60 22.12 -8.06
N LYS A 145 7.73 21.49 -7.70
CA LYS A 145 8.12 20.15 -8.15
C LYS A 145 8.17 19.20 -6.97
N GLU A 146 7.70 17.97 -7.15
CA GLU A 146 7.83 16.90 -6.17
C GLU A 146 8.36 15.61 -6.80
N MET A 147 9.16 14.88 -6.04
CA MET A 147 9.38 13.46 -6.26
C MET A 147 8.39 12.68 -5.40
N VAL A 148 7.76 11.67 -6.00
CA VAL A 148 6.84 10.77 -5.32
C VAL A 148 7.38 9.35 -5.38
N LEU A 149 7.59 8.76 -4.21
CA LEU A 149 7.85 7.33 -4.04
C LEU A 149 6.56 6.66 -3.57
N TYR A 150 6.21 5.50 -4.12
CA TYR A 150 5.08 4.75 -3.61
C TYR A 150 5.24 3.25 -3.84
N TRP A 151 4.58 2.46 -3.00
CA TRP A 151 4.48 1.02 -3.18
C TRP A 151 3.17 0.52 -2.61
N TRP A 152 2.73 -0.58 -3.18
CA TRP A 152 1.54 -1.29 -2.74
C TRP A 152 1.88 -2.20 -1.58
N PHE A 153 0.88 -2.47 -0.75
CA PHE A 153 0.92 -3.59 0.15
C PHE A 153 -0.42 -4.31 0.16
N GLY A 154 -0.40 -5.59 0.49
CA GLY A 154 -1.60 -6.38 0.60
C GLY A 154 -1.57 -7.27 1.83
N SER A 155 -2.47 -8.24 1.82
CA SER A 155 -2.60 -9.25 2.85
C SER A 155 -1.26 -9.92 3.20
N LYS A 156 -1.11 -10.26 4.49
CA LYS A 156 0.12 -10.84 5.07
C LYS A 156 1.33 -9.92 5.05
N GLY A 157 1.10 -8.60 5.01
CA GLY A 157 2.15 -7.59 5.05
C GLY A 157 3.09 -7.60 3.84
N LYS A 158 2.68 -8.22 2.72
CA LYS A 158 3.46 -8.23 1.49
C LYS A 158 3.48 -6.83 0.89
N GLN A 159 4.67 -6.32 0.62
CA GLN A 159 4.88 -5.03 -0.05
C GLN A 159 5.40 -5.27 -1.47
N MET A 160 4.96 -4.48 -2.44
CA MET A 160 5.22 -4.70 -3.86
C MET A 160 5.09 -3.42 -4.69
N ALA A 161 5.91 -3.27 -5.73
CA ALA A 161 5.80 -2.18 -6.70
C ALA A 161 4.62 -2.37 -7.67
N SER A 162 4.32 -3.61 -8.05
CA SER A 162 3.31 -3.90 -9.08
C SER A 162 1.90 -3.93 -8.49
N ARG A 163 0.98 -3.16 -9.07
CA ARG A 163 -0.45 -3.25 -8.75
C ARG A 163 -1.03 -4.61 -9.15
N PHE A 164 -0.51 -5.21 -10.22
CA PHE A 164 -0.94 -6.54 -10.65
C PHE A 164 -0.60 -7.60 -9.61
N ASP A 165 0.61 -7.56 -9.04
CA ASP A 165 1.02 -8.48 -7.97
C ASP A 165 0.15 -8.30 -6.72
N GLN A 166 -0.28 -7.06 -6.44
CA GLN A 166 -1.17 -6.76 -5.33
C GLN A 166 -2.53 -7.39 -5.55
N MET A 167 -3.07 -7.26 -6.75
CA MET A 167 -4.33 -7.87 -7.12
C MET A 167 -4.26 -9.41 -7.02
N LEU A 168 -3.16 -10.03 -7.49
CA LEU A 168 -2.95 -11.47 -7.32
C LEU A 168 -2.88 -11.87 -5.84
N ASN A 169 -2.20 -11.07 -5.00
CA ASN A 169 -2.15 -11.29 -3.56
C ASN A 169 -3.54 -11.19 -2.90
N MET A 170 -4.35 -10.21 -3.30
CA MET A 170 -5.74 -10.05 -2.85
C MET A 170 -6.60 -11.25 -3.25
N VAL A 171 -6.53 -11.70 -4.51
CA VAL A 171 -7.27 -12.87 -5.00
C VAL A 171 -6.86 -14.13 -4.22
N TYR A 172 -5.56 -14.38 -4.08
CA TYR A 172 -5.05 -15.52 -3.32
C TYR A 172 -5.56 -15.51 -1.87
N THR A 173 -5.51 -14.37 -1.20
CA THR A 173 -5.95 -14.30 0.21
C THR A 173 -7.47 -14.33 0.37
N GLY A 174 -8.23 -13.74 -0.56
CA GLY A 174 -9.68 -13.86 -0.59
C GLY A 174 -10.13 -15.32 -0.72
N ILE A 175 -9.52 -16.09 -1.63
CA ILE A 175 -9.88 -17.51 -1.85
C ILE A 175 -9.46 -18.40 -0.68
N PHE A 176 -8.22 -18.26 -0.21
CA PHE A 176 -7.65 -19.23 0.75
C PHE A 176 -7.77 -18.82 2.21
N HIS A 177 -8.05 -17.54 2.50
CA HIS A 177 -8.07 -17.00 3.87
C HIS A 177 -9.34 -16.22 4.19
N GLY A 178 -10.18 -15.92 3.20
CA GLY A 178 -11.50 -15.33 3.44
C GLY A 178 -11.51 -13.85 3.80
N TYR A 179 -10.41 -13.15 3.55
CA TYR A 179 -10.31 -11.71 3.76
C TYR A 179 -9.42 -11.08 2.68
N ILE A 180 -9.66 -9.80 2.42
CA ILE A 180 -8.87 -8.99 1.48
C ILE A 180 -8.36 -7.76 2.20
N GLU A 181 -7.06 -7.52 2.11
CA GLU A 181 -6.41 -6.32 2.64
C GLU A 181 -5.60 -5.70 1.51
N SER A 182 -5.74 -4.39 1.35
CA SER A 182 -5.01 -3.66 0.32
C SER A 182 -4.71 -2.24 0.77
N GLY A 183 -3.74 -1.63 0.11
CA GLY A 183 -3.33 -0.27 0.41
C GLY A 183 -2.06 0.11 -0.29
N PHE A 184 -1.65 1.35 -0.08
CA PHE A 184 -0.34 1.82 -0.52
C PHE A 184 0.29 2.70 0.54
N VAL A 185 1.61 2.81 0.44
CA VAL A 185 2.38 3.85 1.09
C VAL A 185 2.87 4.79 0.02
N ARG A 186 2.78 6.10 0.29
CA ARG A 186 3.31 7.16 -0.55
C ARG A 186 4.17 8.09 0.28
N VAL A 187 5.35 8.41 -0.24
CA VAL A 187 6.24 9.45 0.26
C VAL A 187 6.35 10.52 -0.82
N SER A 188 5.94 11.74 -0.50
CA SER A 188 6.04 12.90 -1.40
C SER A 188 7.08 13.88 -0.84
N LEU A 189 8.02 14.30 -1.70
CA LEU A 189 9.13 15.16 -1.35
C LEU A 189 9.16 16.37 -2.30
N PRO A 190 9.01 17.60 -1.81
CA PRO A 190 9.27 18.79 -2.60
C PRO A 190 10.74 18.84 -3.02
N LEU A 191 10.98 19.13 -4.30
CA LEU A 191 12.33 19.25 -4.86
C LEU A 191 12.75 20.72 -4.87
N GLY A 192 13.85 21.03 -4.18
CA GLY A 192 14.52 22.33 -4.25
C GLY A 192 15.47 22.40 -5.45
N VAL A 193 15.67 23.60 -5.99
CA VAL A 193 16.54 23.84 -7.17
C VAL A 193 18.01 23.44 -6.92
N GLU A 194 18.48 23.50 -5.66
CA GLU A 194 19.90 23.29 -5.31
C GLU A 194 20.21 21.94 -4.65
N LYS A 195 19.20 21.16 -4.22
CA LYS A 195 19.37 20.02 -3.28
C LYS A 195 18.89 18.66 -3.79
N GLU A 196 18.63 18.54 -5.08
CA GLU A 196 17.95 17.39 -5.69
C GLU A 196 18.54 16.03 -5.29
N GLU A 197 19.85 15.81 -5.39
CA GLU A 197 20.45 14.50 -5.05
C GLU A 197 20.34 14.15 -3.56
N LYS A 198 20.60 15.11 -2.68
CA LYS A 198 20.53 14.89 -1.22
C LYS A 198 19.08 14.64 -0.78
N ASP A 199 18.15 15.39 -1.34
CA ASP A 199 16.72 15.26 -1.05
C ASP A 199 16.23 13.87 -1.49
N ILE A 200 16.61 13.42 -2.69
CA ILE A 200 16.28 12.08 -3.19
C ILE A 200 16.81 10.98 -2.26
N ALA A 201 18.08 11.06 -1.83
CA ALA A 201 18.67 10.09 -0.91
C ALA A 201 17.92 10.05 0.44
N ASN A 202 17.61 11.21 1.00
CA ASN A 202 16.84 11.38 2.22
C ASN A 202 15.45 10.73 2.15
N ALA A 203 14.74 10.93 1.03
CA ALA A 203 13.42 10.33 0.83
C ALA A 203 13.48 8.81 0.64
N ILE A 204 14.52 8.31 -0.03
CA ILE A 204 14.78 6.87 -0.17
C ILE A 204 15.04 6.24 1.21
N ASP A 205 15.84 6.88 2.06
CA ASP A 205 16.13 6.38 3.40
C ASP A 205 14.89 6.42 4.31
N PHE A 206 14.08 7.48 4.21
CA PHE A 206 12.79 7.51 4.88
C PHE A 206 11.87 6.38 4.39
N ALA A 207 11.78 6.16 3.07
CA ALA A 207 10.98 5.08 2.51
C ALA A 207 11.43 3.71 3.03
N LYS A 208 12.74 3.45 3.16
CA LYS A 208 13.27 2.22 3.76
C LYS A 208 12.79 2.03 5.20
N GLU A 209 12.91 3.07 6.03
CA GLU A 209 12.48 3.01 7.43
C GLU A 209 10.96 2.81 7.55
N VAL A 210 10.17 3.45 6.69
CA VAL A 210 8.72 3.23 6.62
C VAL A 210 8.40 1.80 6.19
N SER A 211 9.02 1.28 5.13
CA SER A 211 8.83 -0.11 4.66
C SER A 211 9.17 -1.13 5.73
N LYS A 212 10.15 -0.85 6.60
CA LYS A 212 10.50 -1.68 7.76
C LYS A 212 9.47 -1.56 8.88
N ALA A 213 9.09 -0.33 9.24
CA ALA A 213 8.16 -0.05 10.34
C ALA A 213 6.75 -0.61 10.05
N ILE A 214 6.23 -0.40 8.84
CA ILE A 214 4.85 -0.73 8.48
C ILE A 214 4.54 -2.23 8.60
N ARG A 215 5.54 -3.12 8.46
CA ARG A 215 5.36 -4.58 8.65
C ARG A 215 4.81 -4.96 10.03
N LYS A 216 5.01 -4.11 11.05
CA LYS A 216 4.47 -4.32 12.40
C LYS A 216 2.99 -3.93 12.54
N TYR A 217 2.51 -3.07 11.64
CA TYR A 217 1.16 -2.52 11.63
C TYR A 217 0.26 -3.22 10.62
N LEU A 218 0.86 -3.92 9.65
CA LEU A 218 0.13 -4.74 8.70
C LEU A 218 -0.18 -6.12 9.29
N PRO A 219 -1.29 -6.72 8.86
CA PRO A 219 -1.68 -8.05 9.31
C PRO A 219 -0.73 -9.10 8.77
N LYS A 220 -0.44 -10.10 9.60
CA LYS A 220 0.39 -11.25 9.23
C LYS A 220 -0.43 -12.34 8.54
#